data_AF-A0A2M7NW53-F1
#
_entry.id   AF-A0A2M7NW53-F1
#
_cell.length_a   1.000
_cell.length_b   1.000
_cell.length_c   1.000
_cell.angle_alpha   90.00
_cell.angle_beta   90.00
_cell.angle_gamma   90.00
#
_symmetry.space_group_name_H-M   'P 1'
#
loop_
_entity.id
_entity.type
_entity.pdbx_description
1 polymer ?
#
loop_
_entity_poly.entity_id
_entity_poly.type
_entity_poly.pdbx_seq_one_letter_code
_entity_poly.pdbx_strand_id
1 'polypeptide(L)'
;MAVMKLRLLPAILAFFLLAQFAPANQGEDIQTKIAIEKNLEERLYRILTEIIGTDKLIIVIDAQLVGTDDGKDAEDEFVLPGVPLQEKLGLGLAGMQLGDTAKKIKKLSAQIIVDNSLPESMIKVVKEVSSGVLGMDEARGDILSIERIDFKRNPFSWSDIIYPPHLWGLLFTAFLGASLAAFFVFVTKTFPGSAEAVSQAVRAAGEKSGAGSAGAFSSALTTAEAFSPSAGGRESGEAKGHFSFVTPDMADKLLFLLKNEKAENIAILLNYAPELSGVILSGLDKKLAGEALARLTDTRSLPGEEVSAWENKLKQKLDFFVGGKEVVADILENLSDEEMDEYLISIASKDRAFAAELKKSVFRPAQLAEMSAEHLLLICQHFNPVSFADVLRTLPEDVRKQVLDKFPAGISSRLNEEIELGSGAGREKLISEKKSLSRLVLRLRRDGLLKTKSTEA
;
A
#
# COMPACT_ATOMS: atom_id res chain seq x y z
N MET A 1 -39.73 -20.39 42.18
CA MET A 1 -39.10 -21.64 42.67
C MET A 1 -38.44 -22.34 41.49
N ALA A 2 -37.22 -22.84 41.70
CA ALA A 2 -36.34 -23.59 40.77
C ALA A 2 -35.87 -22.79 39.52
N VAL A 3 -34.66 -22.23 39.45
CA VAL A 3 -33.28 -22.77 39.57
C VAL A 3 -33.04 -23.98 38.68
N MET A 4 -32.48 -23.74 37.48
CA MET A 4 -31.66 -24.73 36.79
C MET A 4 -30.48 -24.01 36.14
N LYS A 5 -29.30 -24.29 36.70
CA LYS A 5 -27.98 -23.78 36.30
C LYS A 5 -27.55 -24.49 35.02
N LEU A 6 -27.10 -23.73 34.01
CA LEU A 6 -26.24 -24.27 32.95
C LEU A 6 -24.91 -23.52 33.01
N ARG A 7 -23.93 -24.15 33.65
CA ARG A 7 -22.51 -23.82 33.60
C ARG A 7 -21.92 -24.53 32.39
N LEU A 8 -21.25 -23.82 31.50
CA LEU A 8 -20.12 -24.29 30.67
C LEU A 8 -19.71 -23.17 29.71
N LEU A 9 -18.69 -22.39 30.09
CA LEU A 9 -17.59 -21.92 29.23
C LEU A 9 -16.73 -20.92 30.04
N PRO A 10 -15.60 -21.38 30.60
CA PRO A 10 -14.40 -20.56 30.56
C PRO A 10 -13.21 -21.46 30.19
N ALA A 11 -12.97 -21.64 28.89
CA ALA A 11 -11.78 -22.35 28.41
C ALA A 11 -11.07 -21.64 27.25
N ILE A 12 -11.66 -20.57 26.69
CA ILE A 12 -11.09 -19.88 25.51
C ILE A 12 -10.26 -18.64 25.91
N LEU A 13 -10.32 -18.19 27.17
CA LEU A 13 -9.64 -16.97 27.62
C LEU A 13 -8.24 -17.19 28.26
N ALA A 14 -7.76 -18.44 28.33
CA ALA A 14 -6.52 -18.76 29.05
C ALA A 14 -5.27 -18.86 28.16
N PHE A 15 -5.40 -18.75 26.83
CA PHE A 15 -4.25 -18.89 25.93
C PHE A 15 -3.56 -17.56 25.56
N PHE A 16 -4.05 -16.42 26.05
CA PHE A 16 -3.60 -15.10 25.61
C PHE A 16 -2.61 -14.38 26.55
N LEU A 17 -2.03 -15.05 27.55
CA LEU A 17 -1.33 -14.34 28.65
C LEU A 17 0.00 -14.94 29.13
N LEU A 18 0.71 -15.69 28.30
CA LEU A 18 2.05 -16.18 28.64
C LEU A 18 2.98 -16.18 27.41
N ALA A 19 3.42 -14.99 27.00
CA ALA A 19 4.59 -14.84 26.13
C ALA A 19 5.16 -13.42 26.23
N GLN A 20 5.59 -13.03 27.43
CA GLN A 20 6.60 -11.99 27.57
C GLN A 20 7.69 -12.50 28.50
N PHE A 21 8.94 -12.21 28.12
CA PHE A 21 10.24 -12.65 28.68
C PHE A 21 10.86 -13.92 28.05
N ALA A 22 11.75 -13.76 27.07
CA ALA A 22 13.20 -14.09 27.13
C ALA A 22 13.87 -13.86 25.72
N PRO A 23 15.20 -14.04 25.54
CA PRO A 23 16.16 -13.00 25.18
C PRO A 23 16.52 -12.93 23.67
N ALA A 24 17.22 -11.85 23.33
CA ALA A 24 17.67 -11.48 21.99
C ALA A 24 18.70 -12.47 21.39
N ASN A 25 18.22 -13.47 20.64
CA ASN A 25 18.96 -14.08 19.52
C ASN A 25 18.04 -14.79 18.50
N GLN A 26 16.80 -14.32 18.32
CA GLN A 26 15.73 -15.03 17.57
C GLN A 26 15.49 -14.52 16.12
N GLY A 27 16.32 -13.61 15.61
CA GLY A 27 16.04 -12.91 14.34
C GLY A 27 16.00 -13.80 13.09
N GLU A 28 16.86 -14.82 13.02
CA GLU A 28 17.01 -15.66 11.82
C GLU A 28 15.96 -16.78 11.75
N ASP A 29 15.60 -17.36 12.89
CA ASP A 29 14.58 -18.41 12.99
C ASP A 29 13.17 -17.88 12.74
N ILE A 30 12.86 -16.65 13.19
CA ILE A 30 11.57 -16.02 12.95
C ILE A 30 11.40 -15.70 11.46
N GLN A 31 12.43 -15.17 10.79
CA GLN A 31 12.36 -14.88 9.36
C GLN A 31 12.21 -16.16 8.53
N THR A 32 12.89 -17.23 8.93
CA THR A 32 12.77 -18.54 8.28
C THR A 32 11.37 -19.13 8.47
N LYS A 33 10.80 -19.05 9.67
CA LYS A 33 9.42 -19.47 9.95
C LYS A 33 8.42 -18.71 9.07
N ILE A 34 8.48 -17.39 9.05
CA ILE A 34 7.58 -16.54 8.27
C ILE A 34 7.72 -16.83 6.76
N ALA A 35 8.95 -17.02 6.27
CA ALA A 35 9.18 -17.33 4.86
C ALA A 35 8.58 -18.70 4.45
N ILE A 36 8.68 -19.70 5.32
CA ILE A 36 8.10 -21.03 5.09
C ILE A 36 6.56 -20.95 5.11
N GLU A 37 5.97 -20.29 6.11
CA GLU A 37 4.52 -20.11 6.22
C GLU A 37 3.95 -19.42 4.99
N LYS A 38 4.53 -18.28 4.60
CA LYS A 38 4.08 -17.51 3.45
C LYS A 38 4.21 -18.29 2.14
N ASN A 39 5.29 -19.05 1.94
CA ASN A 39 5.47 -19.87 0.75
C ASN A 39 4.40 -20.97 0.64
N LEU A 40 4.13 -21.66 1.75
CA LEU A 40 3.11 -22.69 1.82
C LEU A 40 1.71 -22.10 1.61
N GLU A 41 1.44 -20.92 2.15
CA GLU A 41 0.18 -20.21 2.00
C GLU A 41 -0.05 -19.82 0.53
N GLU A 42 0.90 -19.14 -0.10
CA GLU A 42 0.80 -18.70 -1.50
C GLU A 42 0.61 -19.88 -2.46
N ARG A 43 1.32 -20.99 -2.23
CA ARG A 43 1.20 -22.20 -3.03
C ARG A 43 -0.17 -22.85 -2.86
N LEU A 44 -0.63 -22.99 -1.62
CA LEU A 44 -1.93 -23.58 -1.32
C LEU A 44 -3.06 -22.72 -1.86
N TYR A 45 -2.97 -21.40 -1.70
CA TYR A 45 -3.93 -20.43 -2.24
C TYR A 45 -4.07 -20.58 -3.76
N ARG A 46 -2.95 -20.64 -4.48
CA ARG A 46 -2.96 -20.76 -5.95
C ARG A 46 -3.63 -22.06 -6.41
N ILE A 47 -3.31 -23.18 -5.75
CA ILE A 47 -3.88 -24.50 -6.11
C ILE A 47 -5.37 -24.56 -5.77
N LEU A 48 -5.77 -24.08 -4.58
CA LEU A 48 -7.18 -24.11 -4.17
C LEU A 48 -8.03 -23.16 -4.99
N THR A 49 -7.53 -21.99 -5.37
CA THR A 49 -8.25 -21.06 -6.26
C THR A 49 -8.48 -21.68 -7.63
N GLU A 50 -7.48 -22.38 -8.18
CA GLU A 50 -7.59 -23.07 -9.48
C GLU A 50 -8.64 -24.20 -9.46
N ILE A 51 -8.75 -24.92 -8.34
CA ILE A 51 -9.69 -26.05 -8.18
C ILE A 51 -11.10 -25.56 -7.88
N ILE A 52 -11.25 -24.57 -7.00
CA ILE A 52 -12.55 -24.06 -6.54
C ILE A 52 -13.15 -23.07 -7.56
N GLY A 53 -12.30 -22.38 -8.32
CA GLY A 53 -12.72 -21.36 -9.30
C GLY A 53 -13.23 -20.06 -8.65
N THR A 54 -12.96 -19.85 -7.36
CA THR A 54 -13.35 -18.64 -6.63
C THR A 54 -12.22 -18.15 -5.74
N ASP A 55 -12.13 -16.84 -5.55
CA ASP A 55 -11.18 -16.13 -4.68
C ASP A 55 -11.64 -16.04 -3.22
N LYS A 56 -12.81 -16.62 -2.89
CA LYS A 56 -13.43 -16.59 -1.55
C LYS A 56 -12.87 -17.66 -0.63
N LEU A 57 -11.60 -17.54 -0.30
CA LEU A 57 -10.92 -18.45 0.61
C LEU A 57 -9.89 -17.70 1.45
N ILE A 58 -9.80 -18.05 2.73
CA ILE A 58 -8.78 -17.56 3.67
C ILE A 58 -7.98 -18.76 4.14
N ILE A 59 -6.66 -18.66 4.08
CA ILE A 59 -5.74 -19.71 4.49
C ILE A 59 -4.83 -19.12 5.56
N VAL A 60 -4.72 -19.80 6.69
CA VAL A 60 -3.77 -19.46 7.77
C VAL A 60 -2.92 -20.69 8.05
N ILE A 61 -1.59 -20.54 7.98
CA ILE A 61 -0.64 -21.62 8.23
C ILE A 61 0.31 -21.19 9.34
N ASP A 62 0.43 -22.02 10.38
CA ASP A 62 1.44 -21.91 11.43
C ASP A 62 2.36 -23.13 11.38
N ALA A 63 3.66 -22.90 11.27
CA ALA A 63 4.68 -23.93 11.21
C ALA A 63 5.62 -23.83 12.43
N GLN A 64 5.74 -24.92 13.19
CA GLN A 64 6.69 -25.02 14.31
C GLN A 64 7.96 -25.72 13.82
N LEU A 65 9.12 -25.11 14.03
CA LEU A 65 10.41 -25.66 13.63
C LEU A 65 11.07 -26.43 14.80
N VAL A 66 11.84 -27.46 14.47
CA VAL A 66 12.65 -28.21 15.43
C VAL A 66 13.79 -27.30 15.92
N GLY A 67 13.68 -26.78 17.13
CA GLY A 67 14.71 -25.93 17.76
C GLY A 67 14.18 -24.82 18.67
N THR A 68 12.87 -24.54 18.65
CA THR A 68 12.34 -23.35 19.34
C THR A 68 11.87 -23.61 20.78
N ASP A 69 11.75 -24.85 21.28
CA ASP A 69 11.10 -25.06 22.60
C ASP A 69 11.55 -26.25 23.50
N ASP A 70 12.61 -27.00 23.19
CA ASP A 70 12.98 -28.14 24.05
C ASP A 70 14.28 -27.91 24.81
N GLY A 71 14.16 -27.33 26.01
CA GLY A 71 15.12 -27.53 27.07
C GLY A 71 14.99 -28.95 27.62
N LYS A 72 15.63 -29.93 26.97
CA LYS A 72 16.14 -31.20 27.54
C LYS A 72 16.74 -32.09 26.44
N ASP A 73 18.03 -32.37 26.63
CA ASP A 73 18.81 -33.55 26.25
C ASP A 73 18.48 -34.21 24.90
N ALA A 74 19.24 -33.83 23.87
CA ALA A 74 19.59 -34.73 22.77
C ALA A 74 21.12 -34.85 22.72
N GLU A 75 21.57 -36.09 22.75
CA GLU A 75 22.92 -36.56 23.04
C GLU A 75 24.00 -35.98 22.11
N ASP A 76 25.18 -35.77 22.69
CA ASP A 76 26.41 -35.33 22.04
C ASP A 76 26.72 -36.16 20.76
N GLU A 77 26.47 -35.58 19.59
CA GLU A 77 27.07 -36.05 18.36
C GLU A 77 28.56 -35.65 18.38
N PHE A 78 29.38 -36.63 18.75
CA PHE A 78 30.82 -36.54 18.91
C PHE A 78 31.51 -36.17 17.58
N VAL A 79 31.73 -34.88 17.33
CA VAL A 79 32.51 -34.43 16.16
C VAL A 79 33.99 -34.34 16.53
N LEU A 80 34.82 -35.11 15.82
CA LEU A 80 36.27 -35.11 15.98
C LEU A 80 36.86 -33.73 15.62
N PRO A 81 37.79 -33.18 16.44
CA PRO A 81 38.39 -31.88 16.17
C PRO A 81 39.35 -31.99 14.99
N GLY A 82 39.14 -31.22 13.93
CA GLY A 82 40.11 -31.13 12.83
C GLY A 82 39.61 -30.70 11.45
N VAL A 83 38.32 -30.40 11.25
CA VAL A 83 37.82 -29.88 9.97
C VAL A 83 37.35 -28.44 10.16
N PRO A 84 37.93 -27.45 9.44
CA PRO A 84 37.47 -26.07 9.55
C PRO A 84 36.03 -25.95 9.06
N LEU A 85 35.15 -25.44 9.92
CA LEU A 85 33.81 -25.01 9.54
C LEU A 85 33.95 -23.81 8.60
N GLN A 86 33.58 -23.99 7.33
CA GLN A 86 33.30 -22.85 6.47
C GLN A 86 32.06 -22.16 7.03
N GLU A 87 32.24 -20.97 7.61
CA GLU A 87 31.17 -20.00 7.80
C GLU A 87 30.55 -19.73 6.42
N LYS A 88 29.44 -20.41 6.12
CA LYS A 88 28.57 -20.07 5.00
C LYS A 88 27.84 -18.79 5.37
N LEU A 89 28.55 -17.68 5.19
CA LEU A 89 27.99 -16.34 5.07
C LEU A 89 26.91 -16.34 3.98
N GLY A 90 25.65 -16.13 4.40
CA GLY A 90 24.68 -15.29 3.69
C GLY A 90 24.21 -15.71 2.30
N LEU A 91 24.20 -17.00 1.95
CA LEU A 91 23.70 -17.48 0.66
C LEU A 91 22.91 -18.78 0.84
N GLY A 92 21.58 -18.67 0.98
CA GLY A 92 20.77 -19.87 1.14
C GLY A 92 19.26 -19.68 1.28
N LEU A 93 18.61 -18.79 0.50
CA LEU A 93 17.14 -18.68 0.50
C LEU A 93 16.46 -18.95 -0.85
N ALA A 94 17.21 -19.28 -1.91
CA ALA A 94 16.64 -19.53 -3.24
C ALA A 94 16.76 -20.98 -3.75
N GLY A 95 17.19 -21.92 -2.90
CA GLY A 95 17.54 -23.27 -3.35
C GLY A 95 17.13 -24.42 -2.41
N MET A 96 16.15 -24.23 -1.53
CA MET A 96 15.68 -25.34 -0.68
C MET A 96 14.73 -26.25 -1.45
N GLN A 97 15.23 -27.44 -1.79
CA GLN A 97 14.39 -28.55 -2.26
C GLN A 97 13.50 -29.03 -1.10
N LEU A 98 12.23 -29.28 -1.41
CA LEU A 98 11.12 -29.57 -0.47
C LEU A 98 11.39 -30.70 0.54
N GLY A 99 12.31 -31.61 0.23
CA GLY A 99 12.68 -32.73 1.09
C GLY A 99 13.43 -32.32 2.37
N ASP A 100 14.18 -31.22 2.33
CA ASP A 100 14.97 -30.74 3.48
C ASP A 100 14.16 -29.81 4.39
N THR A 101 13.14 -29.13 3.87
CA THR A 101 12.22 -28.29 4.66
C THR A 101 11.27 -29.13 5.51
N ALA A 102 10.77 -30.26 4.98
CA ALA A 102 9.91 -31.18 5.70
C ALA A 102 10.60 -31.84 6.91
N LYS A 103 11.93 -31.98 6.90
CA LYS A 103 12.71 -32.52 8.03
C LYS A 103 12.93 -31.52 9.17
N LYS A 104 12.67 -30.23 8.95
CA LYS A 104 12.83 -29.17 9.97
C LYS A 104 11.51 -28.74 10.63
N ILE A 105 10.36 -29.20 10.13
CA ILE A 105 9.04 -28.86 10.67
C ILE A 105 8.64 -29.91 11.73
N LYS A 106 8.49 -29.48 12.98
CA LYS A 106 8.04 -30.30 14.12
C LYS A 106 6.52 -30.51 14.07
N LYS A 107 5.77 -29.46 13.72
CA LYS A 107 4.31 -29.47 13.68
C LYS A 107 3.79 -28.43 12.69
N LEU A 108 2.77 -28.78 11.92
CA LEU A 108 2.07 -27.90 11.01
C LEU A 108 0.59 -27.76 11.38
N SER A 109 0.11 -26.53 11.50
CA SER A 109 -1.31 -26.22 11.70
C SER A 109 -1.81 -25.38 10.55
N ALA A 110 -2.84 -25.85 9.85
CA ALA A 110 -3.48 -25.07 8.78
C ALA A 110 -4.97 -24.92 9.06
N GLN A 111 -5.46 -23.69 8.94
CA GLN A 111 -6.89 -23.37 8.96
C GLN A 111 -7.28 -22.82 7.60
N ILE A 112 -8.28 -23.44 6.99
CA ILE A 112 -8.81 -23.05 5.69
C ILE A 112 -10.26 -22.66 5.87
N ILE A 113 -10.59 -21.41 5.58
CA ILE A 113 -11.94 -20.89 5.67
C ILE A 113 -12.50 -20.74 4.26
N VAL A 114 -13.62 -21.41 3.98
CA VAL A 114 -14.26 -21.48 2.65
C VAL A 114 -15.69 -20.97 2.66
N ASP A 115 -16.18 -20.50 1.51
CA ASP A 115 -17.55 -20.00 1.38
C ASP A 115 -18.58 -21.11 1.59
N ASN A 116 -19.67 -20.79 2.28
CA ASN A 116 -20.75 -21.73 2.56
C ASN A 116 -21.51 -22.16 1.28
N SER A 117 -21.31 -21.46 0.17
CA SER A 117 -21.85 -21.83 -1.14
C SER A 117 -21.17 -23.04 -1.77
N LEU A 118 -20.05 -23.54 -1.22
CA LEU A 118 -19.33 -24.67 -1.78
C LEU A 118 -20.00 -26.01 -1.45
N PRO A 119 -20.17 -26.91 -2.43
CA PRO A 119 -20.74 -28.23 -2.19
C PRO A 119 -19.81 -29.10 -1.34
N GLU A 120 -20.38 -30.02 -0.55
CA GLU A 120 -19.62 -30.86 0.38
C GLU A 120 -18.60 -31.77 -0.32
N SER A 121 -18.86 -32.15 -1.58
CA SER A 121 -17.92 -32.88 -2.42
C SER A 121 -16.64 -32.10 -2.66
N MET A 122 -16.73 -30.78 -2.84
CA MET A 122 -15.57 -29.92 -3.04
C MET A 122 -14.76 -29.77 -1.75
N ILE A 123 -15.42 -29.78 -0.60
CA ILE A 123 -14.73 -29.68 0.69
C ILE A 123 -13.87 -30.92 0.97
N LYS A 124 -14.30 -32.10 0.52
CA LYS A 124 -13.47 -33.31 0.56
C LYS A 124 -12.23 -33.18 -0.33
N VAL A 125 -12.39 -32.63 -1.54
CA VAL A 125 -11.27 -32.36 -2.45
C VAL A 125 -10.31 -31.33 -1.86
N VAL A 126 -10.82 -30.23 -1.28
CA VAL A 126 -10.01 -29.23 -0.60
C VAL A 126 -9.22 -29.86 0.53
N LYS A 127 -9.84 -30.75 1.33
CA LYS A 127 -9.15 -31.47 2.41
C LYS A 127 -8.02 -32.35 1.87
N GLU A 128 -8.30 -33.19 0.87
CA GLU A 128 -7.33 -34.13 0.30
C GLU A 128 -6.15 -33.41 -0.37
N VAL A 129 -6.45 -32.38 -1.16
CA VAL A 129 -5.44 -31.57 -1.84
C VAL A 129 -4.59 -30.79 -0.83
N SER A 130 -5.20 -30.22 0.20
CA SER A 130 -4.45 -29.47 1.22
C SER A 130 -3.54 -30.38 2.03
N SER A 131 -4.01 -31.56 2.43
CA SER A 131 -3.17 -32.55 3.12
C SER A 131 -2.00 -33.00 2.25
N GLY A 132 -2.22 -33.22 0.95
CA GLY A 132 -1.17 -33.63 0.01
C GLY A 132 -0.14 -32.53 -0.28
N VAL A 133 -0.59 -31.29 -0.49
CA VAL A 133 0.29 -30.15 -0.81
C VAL A 133 1.14 -29.75 0.39
N LEU A 134 0.56 -29.79 1.59
CA LEU A 134 1.25 -29.45 2.83
C LEU A 134 2.08 -30.61 3.40
N GLY A 135 1.94 -31.82 2.82
CA GLY A 135 2.63 -33.01 3.28
C GLY A 135 2.31 -33.35 4.73
N MET A 136 1.05 -33.14 5.14
CA MET A 136 0.60 -33.33 6.53
C MET A 136 0.71 -34.78 6.97
N ASP A 137 1.13 -34.98 8.21
CA ASP A 137 1.23 -36.30 8.83
C ASP A 137 0.53 -36.29 10.20
N GLU A 138 -0.52 -37.10 10.33
CA GLU A 138 -1.26 -37.26 11.58
C GLU A 138 -0.38 -37.81 12.71
N ALA A 139 0.67 -38.59 12.37
CA ALA A 139 1.63 -39.11 13.34
C ALA A 139 2.57 -38.04 13.90
N ARG A 140 2.78 -36.92 13.18
CA ARG A 140 3.52 -35.74 13.67
C ARG A 140 2.66 -34.78 14.50
N GLY A 141 1.35 -35.02 14.56
CA GLY A 141 0.39 -34.16 15.26
C GLY A 141 -0.02 -32.92 14.47
N ASP A 142 0.07 -32.97 13.14
CA ASP A 142 -0.38 -31.90 12.26
C ASP A 142 -1.91 -31.75 12.33
N ILE A 143 -2.41 -30.50 12.28
CA ILE A 143 -3.84 -30.20 12.42
C ILE A 143 -4.33 -29.44 11.17
N LEU A 144 -5.38 -29.96 10.54
CA LEU A 144 -6.09 -29.29 9.45
C LEU A 144 -7.53 -28.98 9.87
N SER A 145 -7.84 -27.70 10.04
CA SER A 145 -9.22 -27.24 10.29
C SER A 145 -9.80 -26.61 9.03
N ILE A 146 -11.00 -27.04 8.63
CA ILE A 146 -11.73 -26.42 7.52
C ILE A 146 -13.04 -25.87 8.07
N GLU A 147 -13.20 -24.55 8.02
CA GLU A 147 -14.38 -23.85 8.50
C GLU A 147 -15.16 -23.24 7.33
N ARG A 148 -16.49 -23.23 7.44
CA ARG A 148 -17.37 -22.60 6.45
C ARG A 148 -17.89 -21.29 7.01
N ILE A 149 -17.77 -20.21 6.25
CA ILE A 149 -18.39 -18.93 6.58
C ILE A 149 -19.18 -18.39 5.38
N ASP A 150 -20.21 -17.59 5.64
CA ASP A 150 -20.90 -16.85 4.58
C ASP A 150 -20.11 -15.58 4.25
N PHE A 151 -19.43 -15.54 3.10
CA PHE A 151 -18.81 -14.31 2.61
C PHE A 151 -19.91 -13.36 2.10
N LYS A 152 -20.58 -12.64 3.01
CA LYS A 152 -21.61 -11.64 2.65
C LYS A 152 -20.97 -10.48 1.90
N ARG A 153 -21.31 -10.33 0.62
CA ARG A 153 -21.21 -9.03 -0.07
C ARG A 153 -22.30 -8.14 0.50
N ASN A 154 -22.00 -6.92 0.95
CA ASN A 154 -23.04 -5.92 1.18
C ASN A 154 -23.66 -5.56 -0.18
N PRO A 155 -24.89 -5.99 -0.51
CA PRO A 155 -25.55 -5.51 -1.71
C PRO A 155 -26.32 -4.27 -1.27
N PHE A 156 -25.91 -3.10 -1.73
CA PHE A 156 -26.70 -1.88 -1.59
C PHE A 156 -28.13 -2.17 -2.13
N SER A 157 -29.12 -2.26 -1.24
CA SER A 157 -30.48 -2.64 -1.58
C SER A 157 -31.32 -1.37 -1.71
N TRP A 158 -31.85 -1.11 -2.91
CA TRP A 158 -32.70 0.05 -3.19
C TRP A 158 -33.97 0.10 -2.33
N SER A 159 -34.32 -0.99 -1.66
CA SER A 159 -35.39 -1.08 -0.67
C SER A 159 -35.12 -0.28 0.61
N ASP A 160 -33.85 -0.04 0.97
CA ASP A 160 -33.49 0.69 2.20
C ASP A 160 -33.68 2.21 2.04
N ILE A 161 -33.67 2.71 0.80
CA ILE A 161 -33.97 4.11 0.47
C ILE A 161 -35.48 4.40 0.57
N ILE A 162 -36.32 3.38 0.41
CA ILE A 162 -37.80 3.49 0.34
C ILE A 162 -38.44 3.11 1.70
N TYR A 163 -37.67 2.99 2.78
CA TYR A 163 -38.21 2.75 4.13
C TYR A 163 -38.75 4.05 4.77
N PRO A 164 -39.80 3.98 5.62
CA PRO A 164 -40.62 5.14 6.02
C PRO A 164 -39.93 6.35 6.69
N PRO A 165 -38.82 6.24 7.46
CA PRO A 165 -38.28 7.40 8.15
C PRO A 165 -37.60 8.43 7.21
N HIS A 166 -37.15 8.02 6.02
CA HIS A 166 -36.45 8.92 5.09
C HIS A 166 -37.36 9.57 4.02
N LEU A 167 -38.57 9.02 3.83
CA LEU A 167 -39.56 9.51 2.86
C LEU A 167 -40.16 10.87 3.25
N TRP A 168 -40.35 11.10 4.56
CA TRP A 168 -40.75 12.41 5.09
C TRP A 168 -39.68 13.48 4.88
N GLY A 169 -38.40 13.11 4.99
CA GLY A 169 -37.29 14.02 4.70
C GLY A 169 -37.31 14.49 3.24
N LEU A 170 -37.55 13.57 2.30
CA LEU A 170 -37.61 13.88 0.87
C LEU A 170 -38.85 14.72 0.49
N LEU A 171 -40.01 14.44 1.10
CA LEU A 171 -41.20 15.27 0.95
C LEU A 171 -41.03 16.67 1.56
N PHE A 172 -40.35 16.77 2.70
CA PHE A 172 -40.09 18.05 3.36
C PHE A 172 -39.11 18.92 2.57
N THR A 173 -38.05 18.33 1.99
CA THR A 173 -37.12 19.07 1.13
C THR A 173 -37.77 19.51 -0.17
N ALA A 174 -38.63 18.67 -0.77
CA ALA A 174 -39.41 19.04 -1.95
C ALA A 174 -40.40 20.19 -1.65
N PHE A 175 -41.10 20.13 -0.52
CA PHE A 175 -42.02 21.18 -0.08
C PHE A 175 -41.30 22.49 0.24
N LEU A 176 -40.16 22.42 0.93
CA LEU A 176 -39.34 23.59 1.25
C LEU A 176 -38.79 24.26 -0.02
N GLY A 177 -38.32 23.45 -0.98
CA GLY A 177 -37.86 23.94 -2.29
C GLY A 177 -38.98 24.62 -3.10
N ALA A 178 -40.18 24.03 -3.13
CA ALA A 178 -41.33 24.61 -3.82
C ALA A 178 -41.80 25.92 -3.15
N SER A 179 -41.80 25.98 -1.82
CA SER A 179 -42.14 27.19 -1.06
C SER A 179 -41.15 28.32 -1.30
N LEU A 180 -39.85 28.02 -1.33
CA LEU A 180 -38.80 29.01 -1.60
C LEU A 180 -38.90 29.57 -3.03
N ALA A 181 -39.19 28.72 -4.01
CA ALA A 181 -39.41 29.13 -5.39
C ALA A 181 -40.65 30.03 -5.55
N ALA A 182 -41.77 29.66 -4.90
CA ALA A 182 -42.99 30.47 -4.91
C ALA A 182 -42.77 31.84 -4.23
N PHE A 183 -42.03 31.88 -3.13
CA PHE A 183 -41.65 33.12 -2.45
C PHE A 183 -40.77 34.01 -3.35
N PHE A 184 -39.80 33.44 -4.06
CA PHE A 184 -38.94 34.19 -4.98
C PHE A 184 -39.74 34.81 -6.14
N VAL A 185 -40.70 34.09 -6.71
CA VAL A 185 -41.61 34.60 -7.75
C VAL A 185 -42.53 35.69 -7.20
N PHE A 186 -43.01 35.55 -5.96
CA PHE A 186 -43.86 36.55 -5.32
C PHE A 186 -43.11 37.86 -5.02
N VAL A 187 -41.90 37.78 -4.47
CA VAL A 187 -41.07 38.95 -4.16
C VAL A 187 -40.67 39.71 -5.43
N THR A 188 -40.28 38.99 -6.49
CA THR A 188 -39.87 39.61 -7.76
C THR A 188 -41.04 40.26 -8.51
N LYS A 189 -42.28 39.76 -8.39
CA LYS A 189 -43.47 40.39 -9.00
C LYS A 189 -44.04 41.57 -8.20
N THR A 190 -43.96 41.53 -6.87
CA THR A 190 -44.64 42.51 -6.02
C THR A 190 -43.80 43.77 -5.78
N PHE A 191 -42.48 43.68 -5.94
CA PHE A 191 -41.56 44.81 -5.77
C PHE A 191 -40.51 44.84 -6.89
N PRO A 192 -40.77 45.52 -8.02
CA PRO A 192 -39.89 45.55 -9.18
C PRO A 192 -38.55 46.31 -8.99
N GLY A 193 -38.21 46.73 -7.76
CA GLY A 193 -36.90 47.29 -7.38
C GLY A 193 -36.11 46.47 -6.36
N SER A 194 -36.61 45.31 -5.93
CA SER A 194 -36.00 44.51 -4.84
C SER A 194 -34.79 43.68 -5.26
N ALA A 195 -34.60 43.42 -6.55
CA ALA A 195 -33.42 42.71 -7.07
C ALA A 195 -32.11 43.48 -6.81
N GLU A 196 -32.16 44.81 -6.91
CA GLU A 196 -31.02 45.68 -6.63
C GLU A 196 -30.71 45.72 -5.13
N ALA A 197 -31.74 45.76 -4.28
CA ALA A 197 -31.59 45.73 -2.82
C ALA A 197 -31.04 44.39 -2.29
N VAL A 198 -31.44 43.25 -2.88
CA VAL A 198 -30.89 41.93 -2.52
C VAL A 198 -29.43 41.80 -2.97
N SER A 199 -29.08 42.34 -4.15
CA SER A 199 -27.69 42.37 -4.61
C SER A 199 -26.79 43.27 -3.75
N GLN A 200 -27.33 44.38 -3.22
CA GLN A 200 -26.63 45.25 -2.28
C GLN A 200 -26.52 44.63 -0.89
N ALA A 201 -27.53 43.88 -0.43
CA ALA A 201 -27.47 43.17 0.85
C ALA A 201 -26.45 42.01 0.83
N VAL A 202 -26.35 41.27 -0.28
CA VAL A 202 -25.33 40.22 -0.48
C VAL A 202 -23.92 40.82 -0.56
N ARG A 203 -23.76 42.01 -1.16
CA ARG A 203 -22.49 42.76 -1.16
C ARG A 203 -22.14 43.34 0.21
N ALA A 204 -23.11 43.88 0.94
CA ALA A 204 -22.91 44.46 2.28
C ALA A 204 -22.68 43.39 3.36
N ALA A 205 -23.25 42.19 3.21
CA ALA A 205 -22.95 41.03 4.05
C ALA A 205 -21.55 40.45 3.79
N GLY A 206 -20.91 40.81 2.66
CA GLY A 206 -19.52 40.43 2.35
C GLY A 206 -18.45 41.30 3.04
N GLU A 207 -18.81 42.44 3.63
CA GLU A 207 -17.84 43.42 4.17
C GLU A 207 -17.97 43.72 5.68
N LYS A 208 -18.92 43.12 6.41
CA LYS A 208 -19.02 43.28 7.88
C LYS A 208 -19.34 41.96 8.59
N SER A 209 -18.30 41.21 8.93
CA SER A 209 -18.35 40.23 10.02
C SER A 209 -17.14 40.42 10.94
N GLY A 210 -17.20 41.48 11.74
CA GLY A 210 -16.30 41.75 12.84
C GLY A 210 -17.08 42.32 14.03
N ALA A 211 -17.01 41.60 15.15
CA ALA A 211 -17.41 41.99 16.51
C ALA A 211 -18.91 42.10 16.86
N GLY A 212 -19.38 41.08 17.60
CA GLY A 212 -19.86 41.28 18.98
C GLY A 212 -21.28 41.77 19.21
N SER A 213 -22.15 40.88 19.69
CA SER A 213 -23.20 41.24 20.65
C SER A 213 -23.43 40.09 21.63
N ALA A 214 -23.15 40.40 22.90
CA ALA A 214 -23.53 39.64 24.08
C ALA A 214 -25.04 39.71 24.35
N GLY A 215 -25.56 38.78 25.14
CA GLY A 215 -26.94 38.76 25.65
C GLY A 215 -27.48 37.34 25.73
N ALA A 216 -26.99 36.53 26.68
CA ALA A 216 -27.62 36.32 27.98
C ALA A 216 -28.77 35.30 27.96
N PHE A 217 -28.44 34.06 28.35
CA PHE A 217 -29.22 33.36 29.37
C PHE A 217 -28.27 32.47 30.17
N SER A 218 -28.39 32.61 31.49
CA SER A 218 -27.50 32.10 32.53
C SER A 218 -28.02 30.83 33.17
N SER A 219 -27.06 30.11 33.78
CA SER A 219 -27.20 29.09 34.85
C SER A 219 -27.48 27.66 34.38
N ALA A 220 -26.82 26.61 34.89
CA ALA A 220 -26.22 26.47 36.21
C ALA A 220 -25.12 25.39 36.24
N LEU A 221 -24.10 25.68 37.06
CA LEU A 221 -23.44 24.81 38.04
C LEU A 221 -22.53 23.65 37.55
N THR A 222 -21.23 23.94 37.66
CA THR A 222 -20.13 23.13 38.21
C THR A 222 -20.30 21.61 38.35
N THR A 223 -19.31 20.84 37.91
CA THR A 223 -18.38 20.08 38.79
C THR A 223 -17.18 19.62 37.95
N ALA A 224 -15.98 19.87 38.46
CA ALA A 224 -14.75 19.29 37.96
C ALA A 224 -14.68 17.84 38.43
N GLU A 225 -14.57 16.91 37.49
CA GLU A 225 -14.04 15.57 37.75
C GLU A 225 -13.18 15.15 36.56
N ALA A 226 -11.91 14.92 36.86
CA ALA A 226 -10.98 14.22 36.01
C ALA A 226 -11.42 12.76 35.92
N PHE A 227 -11.76 12.28 34.73
CA PHE A 227 -11.87 10.87 34.42
C PHE A 227 -11.36 10.61 32.99
N SER A 228 -10.15 10.06 32.88
CA SER A 228 -9.96 8.83 32.11
C SER A 228 -10.18 7.66 33.08
N PRO A 229 -10.52 6.42 32.66
CA PRO A 229 -10.64 5.88 31.30
C PRO A 229 -11.95 5.07 31.08
N SER A 230 -12.24 4.68 29.82
CA SER A 230 -12.49 3.27 29.49
C SER A 230 -12.74 3.09 27.99
N ALA A 231 -11.97 2.18 27.42
CA ALA A 231 -12.17 1.58 26.12
C ALA A 231 -13.55 0.89 26.05
N GLY A 232 -14.48 1.51 25.33
CA GLY A 232 -15.70 0.87 24.88
C GLY A 232 -15.46 0.25 23.51
N GLY A 233 -15.21 -1.06 23.50
CA GLY A 233 -15.16 -1.88 22.29
C GLY A 233 -16.47 -1.78 21.51
N ARG A 234 -16.41 -1.09 20.38
CA ARG A 234 -17.31 -1.29 19.25
C ARG A 234 -16.50 -2.00 18.18
N GLU A 235 -17.03 -3.14 17.75
CA GLU A 235 -16.58 -3.87 16.57
C GLU A 235 -16.39 -2.91 15.39
N SER A 236 -15.14 -2.63 15.03
CA SER A 236 -14.82 -1.99 13.76
C SER A 236 -14.36 -3.07 12.81
N GLY A 237 -15.17 -3.40 11.80
CA GLY A 237 -14.58 -3.68 10.49
C GLY A 237 -13.66 -2.49 10.18
N GLU A 238 -12.41 -2.75 9.79
CA GLU A 238 -11.35 -1.74 9.60
C GLU A 238 -11.92 -0.46 8.98
N ALA A 239 -12.22 0.52 9.85
CA ALA A 239 -12.59 1.85 9.41
C ALA A 239 -11.29 2.46 8.90
N LYS A 240 -11.04 2.30 7.60
CA LYS A 240 -10.01 3.03 6.88
C LYS A 240 -10.05 4.48 7.36
N GLY A 241 -8.98 4.93 8.02
CA GLY A 241 -8.90 6.28 8.53
C GLY A 241 -9.13 7.30 7.41
N HIS A 242 -9.64 8.48 7.76
CA HIS A 242 -9.76 9.59 6.81
C HIS A 242 -8.42 9.81 6.10
N PHE A 243 -8.46 10.01 4.79
CA PHE A 243 -7.28 10.20 3.93
C PHE A 243 -6.36 8.96 3.81
N SER A 244 -6.83 7.77 4.16
CA SER A 244 -6.08 6.51 3.97
C SER A 244 -5.69 6.17 2.52
N PHE A 245 -6.29 6.83 1.53
CA PHE A 245 -5.92 6.66 0.11
C PHE A 245 -4.65 7.43 -0.28
N VAL A 246 -4.17 8.35 0.56
CA VAL A 246 -3.00 9.18 0.24
C VAL A 246 -1.72 8.41 0.59
N THR A 247 -0.96 8.03 -0.44
CA THR A 247 0.33 7.32 -0.27
C THR A 247 1.52 8.23 -0.60
N PRO A 248 2.74 7.90 -0.11
CA PRO A 248 3.96 8.66 -0.44
C PRO A 248 4.23 8.75 -1.94
N ASP A 249 3.86 7.72 -2.72
CA ASP A 249 4.05 7.68 -4.17
C ASP A 249 3.20 8.73 -4.92
N MET A 250 2.14 9.23 -4.29
CA MET A 250 1.25 10.26 -4.85
C MET A 250 1.61 11.67 -4.39
N ALA A 251 2.72 11.83 -3.65
CA ALA A 251 3.08 13.10 -3.03
C ALA A 251 3.23 14.25 -4.04
N ASP A 252 3.83 14.01 -5.21
CA ASP A 252 4.00 15.07 -6.23
C ASP A 252 2.66 15.55 -6.81
N LYS A 253 1.74 14.62 -7.07
CA LYS A 253 0.37 14.92 -7.53
C LYS A 253 -0.41 15.67 -6.47
N LEU A 254 -0.32 15.21 -5.23
CA LEU A 254 -0.92 15.85 -4.07
C LEU A 254 -0.38 17.28 -3.92
N LEU A 255 0.94 17.46 -4.00
CA LEU A 255 1.58 18.76 -3.87
C LEU A 255 1.08 19.74 -4.93
N PHE A 256 0.94 19.31 -6.18
CA PHE A 256 0.38 20.13 -7.24
C PHE A 256 -1.05 20.59 -6.93
N LEU A 257 -1.89 19.70 -6.39
CA LEU A 257 -3.26 20.03 -5.99
C LEU A 257 -3.31 20.98 -4.78
N LEU A 258 -2.40 20.81 -3.82
CA LEU A 258 -2.37 21.60 -2.59
C LEU A 258 -1.89 23.04 -2.80
N LYS A 259 -1.08 23.32 -3.83
CA LYS A 259 -0.59 24.68 -4.13
C LYS A 259 -1.69 25.73 -4.30
N ASN A 260 -2.88 25.32 -4.74
CA ASN A 260 -4.02 26.19 -4.98
C ASN A 260 -5.14 26.03 -3.94
N GLU A 261 -4.88 25.30 -2.85
CA GLU A 261 -5.88 24.98 -1.84
C GLU A 261 -5.73 25.89 -0.60
N LYS A 262 -6.77 25.97 0.23
CA LYS A 262 -6.77 26.82 1.43
C LYS A 262 -5.89 26.21 2.53
N ALA A 263 -5.22 27.07 3.30
CA ALA A 263 -4.42 26.68 4.47
C ALA A 263 -5.22 25.81 5.47
N GLU A 264 -6.52 26.05 5.60
CA GLU A 264 -7.42 25.26 6.46
C GLU A 264 -7.53 23.80 6.02
N ASN A 265 -7.66 23.55 4.72
CA ASN A 265 -7.78 22.21 4.14
C ASN A 265 -6.44 21.45 4.20
N ILE A 266 -5.34 22.18 4.05
CA ILE A 266 -3.98 21.64 4.21
C ILE A 266 -3.75 21.23 5.67
N ALA A 267 -4.18 22.05 6.64
CA ALA A 267 -4.08 21.72 8.06
C ALA A 267 -4.86 20.43 8.40
N ILE A 268 -6.08 20.26 7.88
CA ILE A 268 -6.85 19.03 8.06
C ILE A 268 -6.04 17.82 7.57
N LEU A 269 -5.49 17.90 6.36
CA LEU A 269 -4.69 16.82 5.79
C LEU A 269 -3.44 16.49 6.63
N LEU A 270 -2.72 17.51 7.11
CA LEU A 270 -1.53 17.31 7.96
C LEU A 270 -1.87 16.64 9.30
N ASN A 271 -3.03 16.95 9.88
CA ASN A 271 -3.49 16.33 11.12
C ASN A 271 -3.84 14.84 10.95
N TYR A 272 -4.48 14.47 9.85
CA TYR A 272 -4.89 13.08 9.58
C TYR A 272 -3.82 12.24 8.88
N ALA A 273 -2.83 12.86 8.22
CA ALA A 273 -1.73 12.19 7.55
C ALA A 273 -0.35 12.75 8.02
N PRO A 274 0.02 12.55 9.30
CA PRO A 274 1.27 13.07 9.86
C PRO A 274 2.51 12.55 9.11
N GLU A 275 2.48 11.30 8.65
CA GLU A 275 3.57 10.65 7.90
C GLU A 275 3.99 11.41 6.63
N LEU A 276 3.05 12.10 5.99
CA LEU A 276 3.29 12.85 4.74
C LEU A 276 3.64 14.31 4.98
N SER A 277 3.56 14.78 6.23
CA SER A 277 3.72 16.19 6.58
C SER A 277 5.07 16.76 6.17
N GLY A 278 6.16 15.99 6.31
CA GLY A 278 7.49 16.44 5.89
C GLY A 278 7.58 16.72 4.40
N VAL A 279 6.99 15.85 3.57
CA VAL A 279 7.00 15.98 2.11
C VAL A 279 6.06 17.11 1.66
N ILE A 280 4.89 17.21 2.27
CA ILE A 280 3.91 18.28 1.98
C ILE A 280 4.50 19.65 2.34
N LEU A 281 5.00 19.82 3.56
CA LEU A 281 5.52 21.11 4.04
C LEU A 281 6.77 21.57 3.28
N SER A 282 7.63 20.64 2.85
CA SER A 282 8.84 20.98 2.08
C SER A 282 8.53 21.39 0.63
N GLY A 283 7.44 20.89 0.05
CA GLY A 283 7.05 21.22 -1.32
C GLY A 283 6.09 22.42 -1.47
N LEU A 284 5.45 22.86 -0.38
CA LEU A 284 4.59 24.04 -0.39
C LEU A 284 5.39 25.35 -0.25
N ASP A 285 4.78 26.47 -0.65
CA ASP A 285 5.31 27.79 -0.33
C ASP A 285 5.41 27.96 1.19
N LYS A 286 6.54 28.47 1.68
CA LYS A 286 6.78 28.73 3.11
C LYS A 286 5.66 29.55 3.75
N LYS A 287 5.04 30.47 3.01
CA LYS A 287 3.92 31.27 3.51
C LYS A 287 2.67 30.40 3.76
N LEU A 288 2.26 29.61 2.77
CA LEU A 288 1.10 28.72 2.87
C LEU A 288 1.33 27.60 3.90
N ALA A 289 2.54 27.03 3.93
CA ALA A 289 2.93 26.03 4.92
C ALA A 289 2.89 26.59 6.35
N GLY A 290 3.40 27.81 6.56
CA GLY A 290 3.33 28.50 7.84
C GLY A 290 1.90 28.81 8.28
N GLU A 291 1.04 29.26 7.35
CA GLU A 291 -0.38 29.48 7.62
C GLU A 291 -1.10 28.18 7.98
N ALA A 292 -0.83 27.07 7.28
CA ALA A 292 -1.41 25.76 7.59
C ALA A 292 -0.97 25.24 8.98
N LEU A 293 0.31 25.38 9.32
CA LEU A 293 0.82 25.02 10.65
C LEU A 293 0.24 25.89 11.76
N ALA A 294 0.08 27.20 11.54
CA ALA A 294 -0.57 28.08 12.49
C ALA A 294 -2.04 27.69 12.75
N ARG A 295 -2.73 27.08 11.78
CA ARG A 295 -4.09 26.57 11.98
C ARG A 295 -4.16 25.26 12.76
N LEU A 296 -3.04 24.55 12.91
CA LEU A 296 -2.95 23.35 13.74
C LEU A 296 -2.73 23.65 15.23
N THR A 297 -2.29 24.86 15.57
CA THR A 297 -2.11 25.24 16.98
C THR A 297 -3.43 25.52 17.69
N ASP A 298 -4.47 25.89 16.95
CA ASP A 298 -5.79 26.17 17.48
C ASP A 298 -6.62 24.88 17.60
N THR A 299 -6.93 24.46 18.83
CA THR A 299 -7.80 23.30 19.07
C THR A 299 -9.24 23.64 18.71
N ARG A 300 -9.69 23.17 17.53
CA ARG A 300 -11.06 23.33 17.05
C ARG A 300 -11.69 21.98 16.73
N SER A 301 -12.97 21.83 17.07
CA SER A 301 -13.76 20.69 16.62
C SER A 301 -14.32 21.00 15.24
N LEU A 302 -13.93 20.22 14.23
CA LEU A 302 -14.51 20.28 12.89
C LEU A 302 -15.62 19.25 12.78
N PRO A 303 -16.77 19.60 12.18
CA PRO A 303 -17.83 18.62 11.94
C PRO A 303 -17.33 17.54 10.98
N GLY A 304 -17.61 16.27 11.28
CA GLY A 304 -17.14 15.13 10.48
C GLY A 304 -17.62 15.18 9.02
N GLU A 305 -18.71 15.87 8.74
CA GLU A 305 -19.21 16.12 7.39
C GLU A 305 -18.24 16.98 6.55
N GLU A 306 -17.63 18.01 7.14
CA GLU A 306 -16.65 18.87 6.44
C GLU A 306 -15.38 18.09 6.09
N VAL A 307 -14.90 17.27 7.04
CA VAL A 307 -13.73 16.40 6.83
C VAL A 307 -14.01 15.39 5.72
N SER A 308 -15.17 14.72 5.75
CA SER A 308 -15.57 13.73 4.76
C SER A 308 -15.83 14.35 3.39
N ALA A 309 -16.44 15.54 3.33
CA ALA A 309 -16.66 16.26 2.09
C ALA A 309 -15.33 16.68 1.44
N TRP A 310 -14.38 17.16 2.25
CA TRP A 310 -13.05 17.49 1.78
C TRP A 310 -12.28 16.25 1.32
N GLU A 311 -12.32 15.17 2.10
CA GLU A 311 -11.71 13.88 1.76
C GLU A 311 -12.21 13.38 0.40
N ASN A 312 -13.53 13.35 0.19
CA ASN A 312 -14.14 12.91 -1.07
C ASN A 312 -13.77 13.83 -2.24
N LYS A 313 -13.74 15.15 -2.02
CA LYS A 313 -13.33 16.12 -3.03
C LYS A 313 -11.86 15.94 -3.43
N LEU A 314 -10.98 15.73 -2.44
CA LEU A 314 -9.56 15.49 -2.68
C LEU A 314 -9.34 14.16 -3.40
N LYS A 315 -10.05 13.12 -2.98
CA LYS A 315 -10.03 11.80 -3.64
C LYS A 315 -10.47 11.89 -5.09
N GLN A 316 -11.59 12.55 -5.39
CA GLN A 316 -12.04 12.77 -6.77
C GLN A 316 -10.98 13.54 -7.59
N LYS A 317 -10.43 14.63 -7.03
CA LYS A 317 -9.38 15.39 -7.73
C LYS A 317 -8.13 14.54 -8.03
N LEU A 318 -7.77 13.61 -7.15
CA LEU A 318 -6.63 12.72 -7.33
C LEU A 318 -6.92 11.57 -8.31
N ASP A 319 -8.09 10.93 -8.19
CA ASP A 319 -8.53 9.83 -9.06
C ASP A 319 -8.62 10.30 -10.53
N PHE A 320 -9.07 11.54 -10.74
CA PHE A 320 -9.17 12.16 -12.06
C PHE A 320 -7.97 13.06 -12.41
N PHE A 321 -6.86 12.97 -11.65
CA PHE A 321 -5.64 13.70 -11.98
C PHE A 321 -4.90 13.00 -13.13
N VAL A 322 -5.11 13.50 -14.34
CA VAL A 322 -4.47 12.97 -15.55
C VAL A 322 -3.26 13.81 -15.93
N GLY A 323 -2.14 13.12 -16.19
CA GLY A 323 -0.90 13.73 -16.65
C GLY A 323 0.17 13.88 -15.57
N GLY A 324 1.22 14.63 -15.91
CA GLY A 324 2.43 14.77 -15.11
C GLY A 324 3.65 14.24 -15.85
N LYS A 325 4.83 14.78 -15.50
CA LYS A 325 6.12 14.40 -16.12
C LYS A 325 6.38 12.90 -15.92
N GLU A 326 6.08 12.40 -14.74
CA GLU A 326 6.30 11.03 -14.31
C GLU A 326 5.47 10.05 -15.14
N VAL A 327 4.19 10.39 -15.40
CA VAL A 327 3.31 9.56 -16.22
C VAL A 327 3.81 9.51 -17.66
N VAL A 328 4.25 10.64 -18.21
CA VAL A 328 4.81 10.69 -19.56
C VAL A 328 6.13 9.91 -19.65
N ALA A 329 7.02 10.06 -18.66
CA ALA A 329 8.26 9.30 -18.57
C ALA A 329 7.99 7.79 -18.52
N ASP A 330 7.06 7.35 -17.66
CA ASP A 330 6.65 5.95 -17.55
C ASP A 330 6.08 5.39 -18.86
N ILE A 331 5.31 6.19 -19.62
CA ILE A 331 4.79 5.80 -20.93
C ILE A 331 5.94 5.67 -21.94
N LEU A 332 6.82 6.67 -22.01
CA LEU A 332 7.97 6.67 -22.90
C LEU A 332 8.91 5.49 -22.64
N GLU A 333 9.10 5.10 -21.37
CA GLU A 333 9.92 3.94 -20.99
C GLU A 333 9.40 2.59 -21.50
N ASN A 334 8.12 2.48 -21.89
CA ASN A 334 7.59 1.25 -22.48
C ASN A 334 7.72 1.21 -24.01
N LEU A 335 8.17 2.29 -24.64
CA LEU A 335 8.35 2.37 -26.08
C LEU A 335 9.74 1.89 -26.49
N SER A 336 9.91 1.60 -27.78
CA SER A 336 11.25 1.41 -28.35
C SER A 336 12.06 2.71 -28.32
N ASP A 337 13.39 2.60 -28.42
CA ASP A 337 14.27 3.76 -28.41
C ASP A 337 13.99 4.69 -29.61
N GLU A 338 13.63 4.11 -30.77
CA GLU A 338 13.26 4.84 -31.98
C GLU A 338 11.94 5.62 -31.82
N GLU A 339 10.89 4.96 -31.31
CA GLU A 339 9.60 5.61 -31.04
C GLU A 339 9.75 6.72 -30.00
N MET A 340 10.52 6.46 -28.94
CA MET A 340 10.78 7.46 -27.90
C MET A 340 11.41 8.73 -28.48
N ASP A 341 12.39 8.61 -29.39
CA ASP A 341 13.03 9.76 -30.02
C ASP A 341 12.04 10.54 -30.92
N GLU A 342 11.17 9.85 -31.67
CA GLU A 342 10.12 10.49 -32.47
C GLU A 342 9.12 11.28 -31.62
N TYR A 343 8.65 10.69 -30.51
CA TYR A 343 7.75 11.37 -29.58
C TYR A 343 8.45 12.52 -28.85
N LEU A 344 9.72 12.40 -28.47
CA LEU A 344 10.48 13.49 -27.86
C LEU A 344 10.68 14.66 -28.82
N ILE A 345 10.91 14.41 -30.12
CA ILE A 345 10.95 15.48 -31.14
C ILE A 345 9.58 16.16 -31.25
N SER A 346 8.50 15.38 -31.26
CA SER A 346 7.13 15.89 -31.30
C SER A 346 6.80 16.74 -30.06
N ILE A 347 7.22 16.33 -28.87
CA ILE A 347 7.06 17.10 -27.62
C ILE A 347 7.91 18.36 -27.67
N ALA A 348 9.17 18.28 -28.12
CA ALA A 348 10.08 19.42 -28.21
C ALA A 348 9.59 20.51 -29.17
N SER A 349 8.78 20.15 -30.18
CA SER A 349 8.14 21.11 -31.08
C SER A 349 7.11 22.02 -30.38
N LYS A 350 6.48 21.53 -29.30
CA LYS A 350 5.49 22.26 -28.50
C LYS A 350 6.14 22.92 -27.28
N ASP A 351 6.98 22.17 -26.57
CA ASP A 351 7.67 22.62 -25.38
C ASP A 351 9.08 22.00 -25.31
N ARG A 352 10.07 22.81 -25.66
CA ARG A 352 11.48 22.41 -25.63
C ARG A 352 12.01 22.21 -24.22
N ALA A 353 11.53 22.99 -23.25
CA ALA A 353 12.00 22.89 -21.86
C ALA A 353 11.52 21.57 -21.25
N PHE A 354 10.24 21.25 -21.42
CA PHE A 354 9.65 20.01 -20.95
C PHE A 354 10.26 18.77 -21.62
N ALA A 355 10.52 18.81 -22.93
CA ALA A 355 11.21 17.72 -23.63
C ALA A 355 12.64 17.48 -23.09
N ALA A 356 13.38 18.56 -22.79
CA ALA A 356 14.72 18.46 -22.22
C ALA A 356 14.68 17.88 -20.80
N GLU A 357 13.67 18.21 -20.00
CA GLU A 357 13.47 17.62 -18.67
C GLU A 357 13.10 16.14 -18.76
N LEU A 358 12.18 15.77 -19.66
CA LEU A 358 11.80 14.36 -19.88
C LEU A 358 12.99 13.50 -20.30
N LYS A 359 13.83 14.01 -21.19
CA LYS A 359 15.05 13.32 -21.63
C LYS A 359 16.02 13.05 -20.47
N LYS A 360 16.02 13.90 -19.43
CA LYS A 360 16.84 13.70 -18.22
C LYS A 360 16.21 12.70 -17.25
N SER A 361 14.88 12.62 -17.21
CA SER A 361 14.17 11.71 -16.30
C SER A 361 14.08 10.28 -16.81
N VAL A 362 14.08 10.07 -18.14
CA VAL A 362 13.99 8.72 -18.72
C VAL A 362 15.37 8.06 -18.77
N PHE A 363 15.46 6.83 -18.24
CA PHE A 363 16.67 6.01 -18.33
C PHE A 363 16.63 5.10 -19.57
N ARG A 364 17.74 5.04 -20.33
CA ARG A 364 17.89 4.11 -21.46
C ARG A 364 18.93 3.04 -21.13
N PRO A 365 18.69 1.76 -21.45
CA PRO A 365 19.70 0.70 -21.26
C PRO A 365 21.05 1.01 -21.93
N ALA A 366 21.06 1.71 -23.07
CA ALA A 366 22.30 2.14 -23.73
C ALA A 366 23.17 3.07 -22.86
N GLN A 367 22.57 3.82 -21.93
CA GLN A 367 23.30 4.71 -21.01
C GLN A 367 24.17 3.93 -20.02
N LEU A 368 23.98 2.61 -19.84
CA LEU A 368 24.88 1.77 -19.04
C LEU A 368 26.33 1.92 -19.49
N ALA A 369 26.58 2.06 -20.80
CA ALA A 369 27.93 2.24 -21.33
C ALA A 369 28.58 3.57 -20.90
N GLU A 370 27.81 4.58 -20.51
CA GLU A 370 28.33 5.87 -20.03
C GLU A 370 28.65 5.86 -18.52
N MET A 371 28.15 4.86 -17.78
CA MET A 371 28.29 4.77 -16.33
C MET A 371 29.71 4.34 -15.91
N SER A 372 30.11 4.72 -14.69
CA SER A 372 31.38 4.26 -14.10
C SER A 372 31.30 2.77 -13.71
N ALA A 373 32.46 2.12 -13.58
CA ALA A 373 32.53 0.73 -13.14
C ALA A 373 31.88 0.52 -11.76
N GLU A 374 32.05 1.49 -10.84
CA GLU A 374 31.44 1.47 -9.50
C GLU A 374 29.90 1.48 -9.59
N HIS A 375 29.34 2.38 -10.40
CA HIS A 375 27.90 2.49 -10.60
C HIS A 375 27.31 1.24 -11.27
N LEU A 376 28.01 0.66 -12.25
CA LEU A 376 27.59 -0.58 -12.90
C LEU A 376 27.63 -1.77 -11.92
N LEU A 377 28.64 -1.84 -11.06
CA LEU A 377 28.75 -2.87 -10.04
C LEU A 377 27.60 -2.79 -9.03
N LEU A 378 27.26 -1.58 -8.56
CA LEU A 378 26.11 -1.37 -7.68
C LEU A 378 24.80 -1.83 -8.31
N ILE A 379 24.58 -1.51 -9.59
CA ILE A 379 23.39 -1.97 -10.31
C ILE A 379 23.37 -3.50 -10.39
N CYS A 380 24.50 -4.12 -10.76
CA CYS A 380 24.61 -5.57 -10.89
C CYS A 380 24.43 -6.31 -9.56
N GLN A 381 24.77 -5.70 -8.42
CA GLN A 381 24.56 -6.28 -7.08
C GLN A 381 23.08 -6.29 -6.67
N HIS A 382 22.31 -5.30 -7.09
CA HIS A 382 20.89 -5.17 -6.74
C HIS A 382 19.92 -5.69 -7.80
N PHE A 383 20.45 -6.17 -8.93
CA PHE A 383 19.65 -6.67 -10.06
C PHE A 383 19.96 -8.14 -10.34
N ASN A 384 18.95 -8.92 -10.72
CA ASN A 384 19.14 -10.33 -11.02
C ASN A 384 20.08 -10.49 -12.23
N PRO A 385 21.16 -11.31 -12.15
CA PRO A 385 22.12 -11.47 -13.24
C PRO A 385 21.51 -12.00 -14.53
N VAL A 386 20.49 -12.87 -14.46
CA VAL A 386 19.79 -13.42 -15.63
C VAL A 386 19.01 -12.32 -16.35
N SER A 387 18.24 -11.53 -15.59
CA SER A 387 17.50 -10.39 -16.14
C SER A 387 18.45 -9.29 -16.65
N PHE A 388 19.62 -9.12 -16.02
CA PHE A 388 20.63 -8.18 -16.51
C PHE A 388 21.18 -8.64 -17.86
N ALA A 389 21.53 -9.92 -17.99
CA ALA A 389 21.95 -10.54 -19.24
C ALA A 389 20.89 -10.38 -20.35
N ASP A 390 19.61 -10.62 -20.03
CA ASP A 390 18.49 -10.44 -20.95
C ASP A 390 18.40 -9.00 -21.48
N VAL A 391 18.59 -8.00 -20.62
CA VAL A 391 18.62 -6.57 -21.03
C VAL A 391 19.88 -6.27 -21.86
N LEU A 392 21.06 -6.73 -21.44
CA LEU A 392 22.31 -6.52 -22.17
C LEU A 392 22.27 -7.14 -23.57
N ARG A 393 21.57 -8.26 -23.76
CA ARG A 393 21.38 -8.90 -25.06
C ARG A 393 20.61 -8.04 -26.07
N THR A 394 19.81 -7.08 -25.58
CA THR A 394 19.10 -6.11 -26.45
C THR A 394 19.98 -4.97 -26.93
N LEU A 395 21.16 -4.79 -26.33
CA LEU A 395 22.08 -3.73 -26.69
C LEU A 395 22.90 -4.13 -27.93
N PRO A 396 23.33 -3.14 -28.75
CA PRO A 396 24.31 -3.37 -29.79
C PRO A 396 25.59 -4.01 -29.22
N GLU A 397 26.22 -4.90 -29.99
CA GLU A 397 27.45 -5.62 -29.63
C GLU A 397 28.53 -4.70 -29.04
N ASP A 398 28.72 -3.53 -29.65
CA ASP A 398 29.75 -2.56 -29.25
C ASP A 398 29.46 -1.98 -27.86
N VAL A 399 28.21 -1.60 -27.60
CA VAL A 399 27.74 -1.06 -26.31
C VAL A 399 27.81 -2.14 -25.25
N ARG A 400 27.42 -3.37 -25.60
CA ARG A 400 27.45 -4.52 -24.69
C ARG A 400 28.88 -4.82 -24.23
N LYS A 401 29.84 -4.86 -25.15
CA LYS A 401 31.27 -5.05 -24.81
C LYS A 401 31.79 -3.95 -23.91
N GLN A 402 31.49 -2.68 -24.21
CA GLN A 402 31.88 -1.55 -23.36
C GLN A 402 31.36 -1.64 -21.93
N VAL A 403 30.15 -2.19 -21.74
CA VAL A 403 29.58 -2.41 -20.41
C VAL A 403 30.28 -3.57 -19.71
N LEU A 404 30.51 -4.68 -20.42
CA LEU A 404 31.16 -5.89 -19.89
C LEU A 404 32.62 -5.64 -19.48
N ASP A 405 33.38 -4.90 -20.28
CA ASP A 405 34.78 -4.58 -20.04
C ASP A 405 35.00 -3.72 -18.78
N LYS A 406 33.94 -3.05 -18.30
CA LYS A 406 33.98 -2.28 -17.05
C LYS A 406 33.78 -3.14 -15.81
N PHE A 407 33.28 -4.37 -15.96
CA PHE A 407 33.09 -5.27 -14.84
C PHE A 407 34.39 -6.03 -14.51
N PRO A 408 34.58 -6.44 -13.24
CA PRO A 408 35.60 -7.42 -12.89
C PRO A 408 35.43 -8.71 -13.70
N ALA A 409 36.55 -9.37 -14.03
CA ALA A 409 36.57 -10.55 -14.92
C ALA A 409 35.58 -11.66 -14.51
N GLY A 410 35.38 -11.90 -13.21
CA GLY A 410 34.42 -12.90 -12.72
C GLY A 410 32.96 -12.55 -13.01
N ILE A 411 32.58 -11.27 -12.90
CA ILE A 411 31.21 -10.82 -13.18
C ILE A 411 30.97 -10.78 -14.69
N SER A 412 31.94 -10.30 -15.46
CA SER A 412 31.84 -10.29 -16.92
C SER A 412 31.76 -11.70 -17.50
N SER A 413 32.53 -12.67 -16.99
CA SER A 413 32.45 -14.07 -17.44
C SER A 413 31.05 -14.64 -17.20
N ARG A 414 30.54 -14.46 -15.97
CA ARG A 414 29.21 -14.95 -15.61
C ARG A 414 28.11 -14.31 -16.45
N LEU A 415 28.15 -13.00 -16.68
CA LEU A 415 27.17 -12.32 -17.53
C LEU A 415 27.26 -12.78 -18.98
N ASN A 416 28.46 -13.00 -19.51
CA ASN A 416 28.65 -13.55 -20.85
C ASN A 416 28.08 -14.97 -20.97
N GLU A 417 28.36 -15.84 -20.00
CA GLU A 417 27.81 -17.18 -19.95
C GLU A 417 26.27 -17.16 -19.95
N GLU A 418 25.66 -16.29 -19.15
CA GLU A 418 24.19 -16.14 -19.12
C GLU A 418 23.62 -15.57 -20.44
N ILE A 419 24.34 -14.67 -21.11
CA ILE A 419 23.95 -14.14 -22.42
C ILE A 419 24.02 -15.23 -23.50
N GLU A 420 25.04 -16.08 -23.45
CA GLU A 420 25.26 -17.15 -24.43
C GLU A 420 24.35 -18.37 -24.20
N LEU A 421 24.12 -18.75 -22.94
CA LEU A 421 23.32 -19.91 -22.56
C LEU A 421 21.82 -19.59 -22.45
N GLY A 422 21.47 -18.32 -22.26
CA GLY A 422 20.09 -17.88 -22.13
C GLY A 422 19.31 -18.02 -23.43
N SER A 423 18.16 -18.73 -23.39
CA SER A 423 17.18 -18.74 -24.49
C SER A 423 16.55 -17.37 -24.73
N GLY A 424 16.73 -16.45 -23.78
CA GLY A 424 16.26 -15.09 -23.84
C GLY A 424 14.85 -14.91 -23.28
N ALA A 425 14.63 -13.78 -22.63
CA ALA A 425 13.29 -13.35 -22.24
C ALA A 425 12.37 -13.12 -23.46
N GLY A 426 11.10 -13.57 -23.34
CA GLY A 426 10.04 -13.15 -24.26
C GLY A 426 9.79 -11.64 -24.18
N ARG A 427 9.19 -11.05 -25.24
CA ARG A 427 9.02 -9.58 -25.36
C ARG A 427 8.43 -8.92 -24.11
N GLU A 428 7.39 -9.51 -23.53
CA GLU A 428 6.73 -8.96 -22.34
C GLU A 428 7.62 -9.00 -21.09
N LYS A 429 8.33 -10.11 -20.88
CA LYS A 429 9.32 -10.24 -19.78
C LYS A 429 10.48 -9.26 -19.95
N LEU A 430 10.94 -9.07 -21.18
CA LEU A 430 12.02 -8.14 -21.47
C LEU A 430 11.63 -6.67 -21.16
N ILE A 431 10.39 -6.28 -21.47
CA ILE A 431 9.85 -4.95 -21.12
C ILE A 431 9.81 -4.78 -19.61
N SER A 432 9.33 -5.79 -18.87
CA SER A 432 9.27 -5.71 -17.41
C SER A 432 10.64 -5.72 -16.74
N GLU A 433 11.63 -6.40 -17.31
CA GLU A 433 13.03 -6.38 -16.88
C GLU A 433 13.67 -5.01 -17.13
N LYS A 434 13.50 -4.44 -18.32
CA LYS A 434 13.95 -3.06 -18.64
C LYS A 434 13.34 -2.05 -17.66
N LYS A 435 12.05 -2.19 -17.35
CA LYS A 435 11.35 -1.33 -16.38
C LYS A 435 11.90 -1.48 -14.96
N SER A 436 12.17 -2.72 -14.55
CA SER A 436 12.73 -2.99 -13.24
C SER A 436 14.14 -2.40 -13.10
N LEU A 437 14.93 -2.47 -14.17
CA LEU A 437 16.24 -1.84 -14.25
C LEU A 437 16.14 -0.30 -14.19
N SER A 438 15.24 0.31 -14.98
CA SER A 438 15.00 1.76 -14.96
C SER A 438 14.63 2.25 -13.54
N ARG A 439 13.66 1.59 -12.89
CA ARG A 439 13.25 1.91 -11.52
C ARG A 439 14.38 1.78 -10.52
N LEU A 440 15.23 0.75 -10.65
CA LEU A 440 16.40 0.58 -9.78
C LEU A 440 17.38 1.74 -9.97
N VAL A 441 17.71 2.09 -11.21
CA VAL A 441 18.62 3.21 -11.52
C VAL A 441 18.07 4.54 -11.00
N LEU A 442 16.77 4.80 -11.19
CA LEU A 442 16.14 6.03 -10.70
C LEU A 442 16.11 6.09 -9.18
N ARG A 443 15.86 4.96 -8.50
CA ARG A 443 15.94 4.86 -7.04
C ARG A 443 17.35 5.19 -6.56
N LEU A 444 18.37 4.52 -7.11
CA LEU A 444 19.76 4.75 -6.73
C LEU A 444 20.22 6.19 -7.02
N ARG A 445 19.68 6.84 -8.06
CA ARG A 445 19.91 8.27 -8.36
C ARG A 445 19.27 9.17 -7.31
N ARG A 446 18.03 8.88 -6.91
CA ARG A 446 17.30 9.62 -5.85
C ARG A 446 18.02 9.53 -4.51
N ASP A 447 18.57 8.37 -4.20
CA ASP A 447 19.31 8.10 -2.96
C ASP A 447 20.72 8.72 -2.99
N GLY A 448 21.12 9.35 -4.10
CA GLY A 448 22.43 9.98 -4.26
C GLY A 448 23.60 9.00 -4.49
N LEU A 449 23.29 7.70 -4.64
CA LEU A 449 24.27 6.64 -4.87
C LEU A 449 24.79 6.61 -6.32
N LEU A 450 24.00 7.13 -7.26
CA LEU A 450 24.42 7.32 -8.65
C LEU A 450 24.58 8.81 -8.95
N LYS A 451 25.82 9.25 -9.12
CA LYS A 451 26.10 10.59 -9.63
C LYS A 451 26.06 10.57 -11.15
N THR A 452 25.20 11.41 -11.74
CA THR A 452 25.25 11.66 -13.19
C THR A 452 26.39 12.62 -13.50
N LYS A 453 27.06 12.48 -14.65
CA LYS A 453 28.07 13.45 -15.13
C LYS A 453 27.57 14.90 -15.20
N SER A 454 26.25 15.13 -15.19
CA SER A 454 25.65 16.48 -15.07
C SER A 454 25.83 17.13 -13.68
N THR A 455 26.34 16.40 -12.69
CA THR A 455 26.55 16.86 -11.31
C THR A 455 28.05 16.99 -10.97
N GLU A 456 28.94 16.74 -11.94
CA GLU A 456 30.41 16.87 -11.80
C GLU A 456 30.97 18.12 -12.49
N ALA A 457 30.14 19.12 -12.79
CA ALA A 457 30.57 20.42 -13.34
C ALA A 457 30.21 21.57 -12.41
#